data_AF-A0A2H0YSZ6-F1
#
_entry.id   AF-A0A2H0YSZ6-F1
#
_cell.length_a   1.000
_cell.length_b   1.000
_cell.length_c   1.000
_cell.angle_alpha   90.00
_cell.angle_beta   90.00
_cell.angle_gamma   90.00
#
_symmetry.space_group_name_H-M   'P 1'
#
loop_
_entity.id
_entity.type
_entity.pdbx_description
1 polymer ?
#
loop_
_entity_poly.entity_id
_entity_poly.type
_entity_poly.pdbx_seq_one_letter_code
_entity_poly.pdbx_strand_id
1 'polypeptide(L)'
;MKYQTPYLKTLRFRWYRLVERDHQSVEYACRLFDIPKKTYYKWYQRDHGLASSFYHARLVDRKTKLTQSVKEFIDETKRKTNYGPLKMKYAIKRRFNLDI
;
A
#
# COMPACT_ATOMS: atom_id res chain seq x y z
N MET A 1 1.67 20.87 -20.09
CA MET A 1 0.42 20.33 -19.53
C MET A 1 0.55 20.29 -18.02
N LYS A 2 -0.27 21.04 -17.27
CA LYS A 2 -0.26 21.02 -15.81
C LYS A 2 -0.77 19.65 -15.35
N TYR A 3 0.00 18.96 -14.51
CA TYR A 3 -0.41 17.72 -13.86
C TYR A 3 -1.65 18.00 -13.00
N GLN A 4 -2.84 17.75 -13.54
CA GLN A 4 -4.08 17.79 -12.76
C GLN A 4 -4.05 16.59 -11.80
N THR A 5 -3.98 16.90 -10.51
CA THR A 5 -4.21 15.99 -9.38
C THR A 5 -5.31 14.97 -9.71
N PRO A 6 -5.11 13.67 -9.45
CA PRO A 6 -5.82 12.62 -10.18
C PRO A 6 -7.31 12.66 -9.83
N TYR A 7 -8.12 13.15 -10.76
CA TYR A 7 -9.59 13.14 -10.73
C TYR A 7 -10.22 13.69 -9.43
N LEU A 8 -10.30 15.03 -9.33
CA LEU A 8 -11.03 15.73 -8.27
C LEU A 8 -12.43 15.13 -8.05
N LYS A 9 -12.86 15.04 -6.79
CA LYS A 9 -14.16 14.44 -6.40
C LYS A 9 -15.34 15.12 -7.12
N THR A 10 -15.28 16.43 -7.29
CA THR A 10 -16.29 17.21 -8.02
C THR A 10 -16.41 16.81 -9.50
N LEU A 11 -15.29 16.44 -10.14
CA LEU A 11 -15.29 15.95 -11.51
C LEU A 11 -15.92 14.56 -11.59
N ARG A 12 -15.60 13.68 -10.66
CA ARG A 12 -16.16 12.31 -10.58
C ARG A 12 -17.69 12.32 -10.43
N PHE A 13 -18.23 13.24 -9.61
CA PHE A 13 -19.67 13.42 -9.49
C PHE A 13 -20.35 13.84 -10.81
N ARG A 14 -19.66 14.59 -11.68
CA ARG A 14 -20.19 14.89 -13.02
C ARG A 14 -20.28 13.64 -13.89
N TRP A 15 -19.33 12.71 -13.76
CA TRP A 15 -19.37 11.43 -14.47
C TRP A 15 -20.60 10.62 -14.06
N TYR A 16 -20.81 10.47 -12.75
CA TYR A 16 -21.93 9.69 -12.21
C TYR A 16 -23.27 10.32 -12.59
N ARG A 17 -23.38 11.66 -12.50
CA ARG A 17 -24.59 12.38 -12.91
C ARG A 17 -24.99 12.10 -14.36
N LEU A 18 -24.07 12.05 -15.30
CA LEU A 18 -24.40 11.74 -16.71
C LEU A 18 -24.97 10.32 -16.85
N VAL A 19 -24.43 9.36 -16.09
CA VAL A 19 -24.81 7.95 -16.21
C VAL A 19 -26.09 7.64 -15.43
N GLU A 20 -26.18 8.09 -14.18
CA GLU A 20 -27.27 7.77 -13.25
C GLU A 20 -28.52 8.61 -13.50
N ARG A 21 -28.35 9.91 -13.77
CA ARG A 21 -29.46 10.86 -13.91
C ARG A 21 -29.81 11.11 -15.37
N ASP A 22 -28.80 11.30 -16.22
CA ASP A 22 -29.03 11.63 -17.64
C ASP A 22 -29.07 10.37 -18.53
N HIS A 23 -29.00 9.18 -17.91
CA HIS A 23 -29.06 7.85 -18.53
C HIS A 23 -28.11 7.65 -19.73
N GLN A 24 -27.00 8.36 -19.74
CA GLN A 24 -25.96 8.21 -20.76
C GLN A 24 -25.14 6.95 -20.52
N SER A 25 -24.51 6.43 -21.57
CA SER A 25 -23.61 5.29 -21.42
C SER A 25 -22.33 5.69 -20.68
N VAL A 26 -21.78 4.74 -19.91
CA VAL A 26 -20.47 4.90 -19.25
C VAL A 26 -19.39 5.20 -20.30
N GLU A 27 -19.50 4.60 -21.48
CA GLU A 27 -18.57 4.83 -22.59
C GLU A 27 -18.60 6.28 -23.07
N TYR A 28 -19.79 6.86 -23.23
CA TYR A 28 -19.96 8.26 -23.57
C TYR A 28 -19.33 9.18 -22.52
N ALA A 29 -19.62 8.95 -21.23
CA ALA A 29 -19.01 9.72 -20.15
C ALA A 29 -17.48 9.59 -20.14
N CYS A 30 -16.94 8.38 -20.39
CA CYS A 30 -15.49 8.16 -20.46
C CYS A 30 -14.83 8.91 -21.62
N ARG A 31 -15.45 8.90 -22.81
CA ARG A 31 -14.95 9.65 -23.98
C ARG A 31 -15.02 11.17 -23.74
N LEU A 32 -16.12 11.66 -23.15
CA LEU A 32 -16.32 13.08 -22.88
C LEU A 32 -15.28 13.67 -21.92
N PHE A 33 -14.90 12.91 -20.88
CA PHE A 33 -13.94 13.35 -19.87
C PHE A 33 -12.51 12.84 -20.11
N ASP A 34 -12.26 12.21 -21.26
CA ASP A 34 -10.98 11.60 -21.63
C ASP A 34 -10.40 10.70 -20.53
N ILE A 35 -11.23 9.77 -20.03
CA ILE A 35 -10.83 8.81 -18.99
C ILE A 35 -10.96 7.36 -19.48
N PRO A 36 -10.04 6.47 -19.03
CA PRO A 36 -10.22 5.04 -19.24
C PRO A 36 -11.45 4.50 -18.50
N LYS A 37 -12.19 3.56 -19.10
CA LYS A 37 -13.35 2.89 -18.47
C LYS A 37 -13.00 2.23 -17.12
N LYS A 38 -11.79 1.67 -17.00
CA LYS A 38 -11.28 1.12 -15.73
C LYS A 38 -11.23 2.16 -14.59
N THR A 39 -10.92 3.41 -14.94
CA THR A 39 -10.82 4.52 -13.99
C THR A 39 -12.19 4.90 -13.49
N TYR A 40 -13.19 4.97 -14.37
CA TYR A 40 -14.58 5.20 -14.00
C TYR A 40 -15.04 4.18 -12.96
N TYR A 41 -14.94 2.88 -13.25
CA TYR A 41 -15.43 1.85 -12.33
C TYR A 41 -14.66 1.79 -11.02
N LYS A 42 -13.33 1.97 -11.05
CA LYS A 42 -12.51 2.03 -9.83
C LYS A 42 -13.02 3.11 -8.88
N TRP A 43 -13.27 4.31 -9.39
CA TRP A 43 -13.74 5.42 -8.57
C TRP A 43 -15.20 5.28 -8.19
N TYR A 44 -16.04 4.79 -9.10
CA TYR A 44 -17.45 4.50 -8.83
C TYR A 44 -17.58 3.54 -7.64
N GLN A 45 -16.83 2.43 -7.66
CA GLN A 45 -16.83 1.47 -6.56
C GLN A 45 -16.35 2.09 -5.25
N ARG A 46 -15.31 2.93 -5.31
CA ARG A 46 -14.76 3.59 -4.13
C ARG A 46 -15.70 4.63 -3.52
N ASP A 47 -16.35 5.44 -4.34
CA ASP A 47 -17.22 6.53 -3.86
C ASP A 47 -18.59 6.03 -3.39
N HIS A 48 -19.10 4.95 -4.00
CA HIS A 48 -20.38 4.33 -3.63
C HIS A 48 -20.24 3.26 -2.53
N GLY A 49 -19.06 3.12 -1.92
CA GLY A 49 -18.83 2.13 -0.85
C GLY A 49 -18.91 0.67 -1.30
N LEU A 50 -18.86 0.40 -2.61
CA LEU A 50 -18.87 -0.95 -3.18
C LEU A 50 -17.50 -1.64 -3.08
N ALA A 51 -16.44 -0.87 -2.80
CA ALA A 51 -15.11 -1.38 -2.52
C ALA A 51 -14.68 -1.06 -1.08
N SER A 52 -13.98 -1.99 -0.47
CA SER A 52 -13.31 -1.80 0.81
C SER A 52 -12.40 -0.56 0.77
N SER A 53 -12.61 0.37 1.71
CA SER A 53 -11.70 1.49 1.94
C SER A 53 -10.53 1.10 2.87
N PHE A 54 -10.43 -0.16 3.29
CA PHE A 54 -9.35 -0.59 4.16
C PHE A 54 -8.01 -0.47 3.43
N TYR A 55 -7.10 0.30 4.01
CA TYR A 55 -5.73 0.34 3.56
C TYR A 55 -5.08 -1.01 3.84
N HIS A 56 -4.77 -1.75 2.78
CA HIS A 56 -3.93 -2.94 2.89
C HIS A 56 -2.47 -2.48 2.87
N ALA A 57 -1.82 -2.48 4.03
CA ALA A 57 -0.38 -2.33 4.09
C ALA A 57 0.27 -3.42 3.22
N ARG A 58 1.32 -3.07 2.47
CA ARG A 58 2.12 -4.10 1.78
C ARG A 58 2.56 -5.11 2.83
N LEU A 59 2.24 -6.37 2.60
CA LEU A 59 2.75 -7.46 3.43
C LEU A 59 4.27 -7.35 3.43
N VAL A 60 4.85 -7.09 4.61
CA VAL A 60 6.30 -7.14 4.78
C VAL A 60 6.70 -8.56 4.43
N ASP A 61 7.63 -8.72 3.49
CA ASP A 61 8.07 -10.03 3.06
C ASP A 61 8.54 -10.82 4.30
N ARG A 62 7.86 -11.95 4.59
CA ARG A 62 8.10 -12.74 5.80
C ARG A 62 9.51 -13.36 5.83
N LYS A 63 10.25 -13.25 4.73
CA LYS A 63 11.62 -13.74 4.54
C LYS A 63 12.70 -12.78 5.04
N THR A 64 12.40 -11.82 5.92
CA THR A 64 13.47 -11.07 6.59
C THR A 64 14.29 -12.00 7.49
N LYS A 65 15.61 -12.07 7.28
CA LYS A 65 16.55 -12.90 8.06
C LYS A 65 16.52 -12.63 9.57
N LEU A 66 16.02 -11.46 9.99
CA LEU A 66 15.89 -11.05 11.38
C LEU A 66 14.46 -11.27 11.86
N THR A 67 14.19 -12.45 12.40
CA THR A 67 12.96 -12.71 13.16
C THR A 67 12.87 -11.78 14.37
N GLN A 68 11.65 -11.59 14.89
CA GLN A 68 11.42 -10.74 16.07
C GLN A 68 12.30 -11.15 17.27
N SER A 69 12.43 -12.45 17.50
CA SER A 69 13.29 -13.01 18.55
C SER A 69 14.77 -12.63 18.41
N VAL A 70 15.29 -12.58 17.18
CA VAL A 70 16.69 -12.17 16.93
C VAL A 70 16.85 -10.67 17.16
N LYS A 71 15.85 -9.85 16.82
CA LYS A 71 15.88 -8.40 17.09
C LYS A 71 15.90 -8.11 18.59
N GLU A 72 15.05 -8.78 19.35
CA GLU A 72 14.99 -8.65 20.82
C GLU A 72 16.31 -9.06 21.46
N PHE A 73 16.90 -10.17 21.00
CA PHE A 73 18.21 -10.61 21.47
C PHE A 73 19.32 -9.59 21.16
N ILE A 74 19.33 -9.00 19.96
CA ILE A 74 20.31 -7.96 19.60
C ILE A 74 20.15 -6.73 20.50
N ASP A 75 18.92 -6.26 20.71
CA ASP A 75 18.65 -5.07 21.53
C ASP A 75 19.06 -5.31 22.99
N GLU A 76 18.67 -6.44 23.58
CA GLU A 76 19.05 -6.81 24.94
C GLU A 76 20.57 -6.94 25.09
N THR A 77 21.24 -7.59 24.14
CA THR A 77 22.69 -7.81 24.17
C THR A 77 23.45 -6.49 24.00
N LYS A 78 22.97 -5.57 23.15
CA LYS A 78 23.56 -4.23 23.00
C LYS A 78 23.39 -3.36 24.25
N ARG A 79 22.28 -3.52 24.99
CA ARG A 79 22.08 -2.79 26.25
C ARG A 79 23.02 -3.29 27.36
N LYS A 80 23.31 -4.59 27.38
CA LYS A 80 24.17 -5.23 28.40
C LYS A 80 25.65 -5.18 28.06
N THR A 81 26.01 -5.12 26.77
CA THR A 81 27.39 -5.28 26.30
C THR A 81 27.70 -4.30 25.17
N ASN A 82 28.97 -3.92 25.02
CA ASN A 82 29.43 -3.11 23.89
C ASN A 82 29.83 -3.97 22.68
N TYR A 83 29.03 -4.98 22.34
CA TYR A 83 29.34 -5.88 21.22
C TYR A 83 29.26 -5.14 19.88
N GLY A 84 30.40 -5.04 19.22
CA GLY A 84 30.46 -4.66 17.81
C GLY A 84 29.79 -5.68 16.88
N PRO A 85 29.56 -5.33 15.61
CA PRO A 85 28.77 -6.14 14.67
C PRO A 85 29.24 -7.59 14.52
N LEU A 86 30.56 -7.82 14.46
CA LEU A 86 31.13 -9.17 14.33
C LEU A 86 30.85 -10.03 15.57
N LYS A 87 31.03 -9.49 16.78
CA LYS A 87 30.73 -10.20 18.02
C LYS A 87 29.24 -10.53 18.13
N MET A 88 28.38 -9.60 17.70
CA MET A 88 26.94 -9.80 17.66
C MET A 88 26.56 -10.92 16.67
N LYS A 89 27.15 -10.95 15.47
CA LYS A 89 26.97 -12.04 14.51
C LYS A 89 27.31 -13.41 15.12
N TYR A 90 28.45 -13.54 15.79
CA TYR A 90 28.81 -14.79 16.46
C TYR A 90 27.89 -15.14 17.62
N ALA A 91 27.36 -14.15 18.35
CA ALA A 91 26.39 -14.39 19.42
C ALA A 91 25.06 -14.92 18.86
N ILE A 92 24.56 -14.33 17.77
CA ILE A 92 23.35 -14.80 17.07
C ILE A 92 23.56 -16.20 16.50
N LYS A 93 24.70 -16.46 15.84
CA LYS A 93 25.03 -17.79 15.29
C LYS A 93 25.05 -18.85 16.39
N ARG A 94 25.62 -18.55 17.56
CA ARG A 94 25.63 -19.47 18.71
C ARG A 94 24.25 -19.71 19.30
N ARG A 95 23.39 -18.69 19.38
CA ARG A 95 22.09 -18.79 20.06
C ARG A 95 20.98 -19.35 19.17
N PHE A 96 20.95 -18.97 17.90
CA PHE A 96 19.86 -19.28 16.97
C PHE A 96 20.28 -20.17 15.79
N ASN A 97 21.56 -20.55 15.69
CA ASN A 97 22.12 -21.27 14.54
C ASN A 97 21.87 -20.56 13.18
N LEU A 98 21.81 -19.23 13.21
CA LEU A 98 21.60 -18.40 12.03
C LEU A 98 22.92 -17.76 11.59
N ASP A 99 23.23 -17.85 10.29
CA ASP A 99 24.33 -17.09 9.68
C ASP A 99 23.77 -15.89 8.93
N ILE A 100 23.89 -14.73 9.57
CA ILE A 100 23.34 -13.44 9.11
C ILE A 100 24.47 -12.53 8.66
#